data_AF-A0A7J4ZNY9-F1
#
_entry.id   AF-A0A7J4ZNY9-F1
#
_cell.length_a   1.000
_cell.length_b   1.000
_cell.length_c   1.000
_cell.angle_alpha   90.00
_cell.angle_beta   90.00
_cell.angle_gamma   90.00
#
_symmetry.space_group_name_H-M   'P 1'
#
loop_
_entity.id
_entity.type
_entity.pdbx_description
1 polymer ?
#
loop_
_entity_poly.entity_id
_entity_poly.type
_entity_poly.pdbx_seq_one_letter_code
_entity_poly.pdbx_strand_id
1 'polypeptide(L)'
;MGKCIAMAAGKIVLVLCMVVLAACSDGGGTAATGTVTGTVKDSVTGAPLAGVTVGDGNASAVTNASGVFTLTRPGGNYTFTVAAAGYESASRVCAVTAGAITTLDWPLTPAHAAYVDYATITPSAQIPAAGMNYVILAWNDLGMHCAQDDYSSFLILPPFNTLHAQVFQRGGGVVTDGITVSYAFPKKTNSALHTNFWNYSSKYQYRTRYGWNVATNVGITGTPLAGTMAPDAKGVGFVATGIPITPYDDDGTWDPYGTATITATDTATGAVLATTSVVAPVSTELNCSNCHGATDTFLNILQAHDKNSGTTLVADRASGTLHLCAECHADNALGLAGKAGVKNLSLAMHGFHKDKVNVSADPRSPDCYNCHPGPRTNCLRGQMFHAGQECKDCHGDMNGMAKALLAGRSPWLQEPRCSDCHSAKHQENPGVLYRNSLLVNAPDGKMNGVIYCEACHNSTHAEYSSTNPADNTIPQQLQGDNYWIWNCYVCHTDYMPMTAHQ
;
A
#
# COMPACT_ATOMS: atom_id res chain seq x y z
N MET A 1 -21.48 47.50 52.02
CA MET A 1 -22.65 47.73 52.91
C MET A 1 -23.84 47.15 52.17
N GLY A 2 -24.69 46.25 52.67
CA GLY A 2 -24.94 45.61 53.95
C GLY A 2 -26.20 44.76 53.74
N LYS A 3 -26.23 43.57 54.36
CA LYS A 3 -27.21 42.46 54.26
C LYS A 3 -28.68 42.83 54.45
N CYS A 4 -29.58 41.91 54.02
CA CYS A 4 -30.63 41.23 54.82
C CYS A 4 -31.47 40.34 53.85
N ILE A 5 -31.98 39.13 54.13
CA ILE A 5 -32.80 38.56 55.24
C ILE A 5 -32.71 36.99 55.09
N ALA A 6 -32.20 36.21 56.04
CA ALA A 6 -32.77 35.59 57.26
C ALA A 6 -33.24 34.11 57.11
N MET A 7 -32.76 33.26 58.02
CA MET A 7 -33.11 31.85 58.25
C MET A 7 -33.95 31.70 59.53
N ALA A 8 -34.84 30.69 59.59
CA ALA A 8 -35.34 29.97 60.77
C ALA A 8 -36.42 28.94 60.30
N ALA A 9 -36.67 27.75 60.87
CA ALA A 9 -36.10 27.01 62.00
C ALA A 9 -36.68 25.55 62.05
N GLY A 10 -35.98 24.66 62.77
CA GLY A 10 -36.53 23.57 63.61
C GLY A 10 -36.54 22.15 63.01
N LYS A 11 -36.25 21.05 63.72
CA LYS A 11 -35.77 20.75 65.09
C LYS A 11 -35.17 19.33 65.05
N ILE A 12 -34.12 19.10 65.84
CA ILE A 12 -33.48 17.80 66.08
C ILE A 12 -34.10 17.15 67.32
N VAL A 13 -34.42 15.84 67.27
CA VAL A 13 -34.54 14.93 68.42
C VAL A 13 -33.91 13.58 68.04
N LEU A 14 -33.21 12.99 69.00
CA LEU A 14 -32.14 11.98 68.92
C LEU A 14 -32.62 10.62 69.50
N VAL A 15 -31.91 9.52 69.14
CA VAL A 15 -31.71 8.24 69.89
C VAL A 15 -32.74 7.12 69.63
N LEU A 16 -32.46 5.82 69.38
CA LEU A 16 -31.35 4.83 69.45
C LEU A 16 -31.70 3.71 68.40
N CYS A 17 -30.85 2.91 67.76
CA CYS A 17 -30.19 1.71 68.32
C CYS A 17 -29.75 0.77 67.17
N MET A 18 -28.77 -0.08 67.46
CA MET A 18 -28.29 -1.26 66.72
C MET A 18 -27.37 -1.06 65.49
N VAL A 19 -26.06 -1.10 65.80
CA VAL A 19 -25.01 -1.51 64.87
C VAL A 19 -25.21 -2.99 64.54
N VAL A 20 -25.73 -3.29 63.35
CA VAL A 20 -25.60 -4.60 62.72
C VAL A 20 -24.39 -4.53 61.80
N LEU A 21 -23.35 -5.30 62.10
CA LEU A 21 -22.27 -5.59 61.16
C LEU A 21 -22.89 -6.33 59.95
N ALA A 22 -23.21 -5.59 58.90
CA ALA A 22 -23.38 -6.14 57.57
C ALA A 22 -22.02 -6.11 56.89
N ALA A 23 -21.44 -7.29 56.69
CA ALA A 23 -20.22 -7.47 55.92
C ALA A 23 -20.36 -6.76 54.57
N CYS A 24 -19.43 -5.84 54.30
CA CYS A 24 -19.17 -5.37 52.94
C CYS A 24 -18.61 -6.59 52.19
N SER A 25 -19.46 -7.34 51.51
CA SER A 25 -18.97 -8.19 50.44
C SER A 25 -18.47 -7.26 49.35
N ASP A 26 -17.16 -7.18 49.17
CA ASP A 26 -16.53 -6.64 47.98
C ASP A 26 -17.00 -7.49 46.80
N GLY A 27 -18.12 -7.07 46.21
CA GLY A 27 -18.58 -7.55 44.92
C GLY A 27 -17.60 -7.09 43.87
N GLY A 28 -16.50 -7.81 43.72
CA GLY A 28 -15.59 -7.73 42.59
C GLY A 28 -16.38 -8.02 41.32
N GLY A 29 -16.93 -6.98 40.69
CA GLY A 29 -17.45 -7.07 39.33
C GLY A 29 -16.27 -7.40 38.43
N THR A 30 -16.15 -8.67 38.04
CA THR A 30 -15.23 -9.10 37.00
C THR A 30 -15.58 -8.31 35.74
N ALA A 31 -14.67 -7.45 35.27
CA ALA A 31 -14.86 -6.74 34.02
C ALA A 31 -15.18 -7.76 32.93
N ALA A 32 -16.32 -7.60 32.26
CA ALA A 32 -16.79 -8.57 31.27
C ALA A 32 -15.71 -8.77 30.20
N THR A 33 -15.36 -10.04 29.95
CA THR A 33 -14.24 -10.41 29.08
C THR A 33 -14.71 -10.81 27.69
N GLY A 34 -13.89 -10.52 26.68
CA GLY A 34 -13.97 -11.11 25.34
C GLY A 34 -12.88 -12.16 25.13
N THR A 35 -13.06 -12.99 24.11
CA THR A 35 -12.09 -14.01 23.69
C THR A 35 -11.30 -13.49 22.49
N VAL A 36 -9.98 -13.55 22.55
CA VAL A 36 -9.07 -13.28 21.43
C VAL A 36 -8.49 -14.61 20.96
N THR A 37 -8.64 -14.93 19.69
CA THR A 37 -8.14 -16.18 19.11
C THR A 37 -7.59 -15.95 17.71
N GLY A 38 -6.87 -16.90 17.16
CA GLY A 38 -6.43 -16.85 15.77
C GLY A 38 -5.29 -17.82 15.52
N THR A 39 -4.74 -17.76 14.30
CA THR A 39 -3.65 -18.62 13.83
C THR A 39 -2.39 -17.83 13.60
N VAL A 40 -1.25 -18.39 14.02
CA VAL A 40 0.08 -17.91 13.62
C VAL A 40 0.67 -18.84 12.58
N LYS A 41 1.19 -18.28 11.50
CA LYS A 41 1.77 -19.00 10.36
C LYS A 41 3.10 -18.37 9.94
N ASP A 42 3.94 -19.15 9.28
CA ASP A 42 5.10 -18.65 8.57
C ASP A 42 4.62 -17.86 7.34
N SER A 43 5.04 -16.61 7.23
CA SER A 43 4.64 -15.70 6.13
C SER A 43 5.17 -16.13 4.76
N VAL A 44 6.26 -16.91 4.72
CA VAL A 44 6.90 -17.39 3.49
C VAL A 44 6.32 -18.74 3.07
N THR A 45 6.23 -19.70 4.00
CA THR A 45 5.78 -21.07 3.67
C THR A 45 4.28 -21.29 3.83
N GLY A 46 3.59 -20.39 4.56
CA GLY A 46 2.18 -20.56 4.93
C GLY A 46 1.93 -21.64 6.00
N ALA A 47 2.98 -22.29 6.49
CA ALA A 47 2.88 -23.37 7.48
C ALA A 47 2.44 -22.83 8.85
N PRO A 48 1.59 -23.54 9.61
CA PRO A 48 1.25 -23.13 10.97
C PRO A 48 2.46 -23.18 11.89
N LEU A 49 2.60 -22.18 12.75
CA LEU A 49 3.70 -22.08 13.71
C LEU A 49 3.23 -22.45 15.11
N ALA A 50 3.76 -23.55 15.63
CA ALA A 50 3.54 -23.99 17.01
C ALA A 50 4.56 -23.35 17.98
N GLY A 51 4.16 -23.14 19.23
CA GLY A 51 5.07 -22.61 20.25
C GLY A 51 5.31 -21.10 20.21
N VAL A 52 4.55 -20.37 19.40
CA VAL A 52 4.64 -18.91 19.29
C VAL A 52 3.94 -18.25 20.48
N THR A 53 4.57 -17.26 21.11
CA THR A 53 3.96 -16.49 22.20
C THR A 53 3.19 -15.30 21.63
N VAL A 54 1.91 -15.18 22.00
CA VAL A 54 1.01 -14.06 21.66
C VAL A 54 0.56 -13.41 22.96
N GLY A 55 0.80 -12.12 23.16
CA GLY A 55 0.36 -11.45 24.39
C GLY A 55 0.51 -9.94 24.35
N ASP A 56 0.04 -9.23 25.37
CA ASP A 56 0.03 -7.76 25.42
C ASP A 56 0.88 -7.17 26.58
N GLY A 57 1.80 -7.99 27.10
CA GLY A 57 2.60 -7.69 28.29
C GLY A 57 1.93 -8.04 29.62
N ASN A 58 0.60 -8.17 29.68
CA ASN A 58 -0.13 -8.53 30.90
C ASN A 58 -0.74 -9.94 30.83
N ALA A 59 -1.12 -10.41 29.64
CA ALA A 59 -1.56 -11.79 29.44
C ALA A 59 -1.03 -12.33 28.11
N SER A 60 -0.80 -13.64 28.07
CA SER A 60 -0.26 -14.32 26.89
C SER A 60 -0.84 -15.72 26.70
N ALA A 61 -0.85 -16.17 25.45
CA ALA A 61 -1.13 -17.53 25.04
C ALA A 61 -0.01 -18.05 24.13
N VAL A 62 0.10 -19.37 24.01
CA VAL A 62 1.05 -20.03 23.11
C VAL A 62 0.29 -20.80 22.05
N THR A 63 0.76 -20.75 20.80
CA THR A 63 0.12 -21.46 19.69
C THR A 63 0.29 -22.98 19.80
N ASN A 64 -0.76 -23.71 19.44
CA ASN A 64 -0.74 -25.17 19.35
C ASN A 64 -0.13 -25.68 18.03
N ALA A 65 -0.15 -26.99 17.79
CA ALA A 65 0.40 -27.62 16.57
C ALA A 65 -0.26 -27.13 15.25
N SER A 66 -1.50 -26.63 15.32
CA SER A 66 -2.20 -26.03 14.18
C SER A 66 -1.98 -24.52 14.09
N GLY A 67 -1.07 -23.97 14.89
CA GLY A 67 -0.78 -22.53 14.97
C GLY A 67 -1.83 -21.73 15.72
N VAL A 68 -2.82 -22.35 16.35
CA VAL A 68 -3.94 -21.65 16.98
C VAL A 68 -3.59 -21.21 18.40
N PHE A 69 -3.88 -19.96 18.75
CA PHE A 69 -3.87 -19.47 20.13
C PHE A 69 -5.27 -19.02 20.57
N THR A 70 -5.50 -19.01 21.88
CA THR A 70 -6.72 -18.47 22.50
C THR A 70 -6.35 -17.79 23.82
N LEU A 71 -6.80 -16.55 23.99
CA LEU A 71 -6.56 -15.70 25.16
C LEU A 71 -7.85 -14.98 25.56
N THR A 72 -8.06 -14.74 26.85
CA THR A 72 -9.23 -13.99 27.35
C THR A 72 -8.80 -12.64 27.90
N ARG A 73 -9.50 -11.57 27.54
CA ARG A 73 -9.20 -10.19 27.99
C ARG A 73 -10.46 -9.42 28.35
N PRO A 74 -10.42 -8.52 29.37
CA PRO A 74 -11.49 -7.55 29.59
C PRO A 74 -11.75 -6.72 28.34
N GLY A 75 -12.97 -6.21 28.16
CA GLY A 75 -13.24 -5.29 27.05
C GLY A 75 -12.33 -4.05 27.08
N GLY A 76 -11.71 -3.70 25.95
CA GLY A 76 -10.75 -2.60 25.85
C GLY A 76 -9.83 -2.70 24.64
N ASN A 77 -8.99 -1.69 24.43
CA ASN A 77 -7.98 -1.67 23.36
C ASN A 77 -6.63 -2.12 23.91
N TYR A 78 -6.00 -3.09 23.26
CA TYR A 78 -4.71 -3.65 23.66
C TYR A 78 -3.74 -3.69 22.50
N THR A 79 -2.45 -3.60 22.78
CA THR A 79 -1.39 -3.87 21.80
C THR A 79 -0.92 -5.30 22.01
N PHE A 80 -1.28 -6.21 21.11
CA PHE A 80 -0.79 -7.58 21.14
C PHE A 80 0.52 -7.67 20.36
N THR A 81 1.50 -8.34 20.95
CA THR A 81 2.80 -8.68 20.39
C THR A 81 2.88 -10.19 20.20
N VAL A 82 3.43 -10.60 19.05
CA VAL A 82 3.68 -11.99 18.70
C VAL A 82 5.17 -12.19 18.50
N ALA A 83 5.74 -13.20 19.17
CA ALA A 83 7.17 -13.48 19.12
C ALA A 83 7.45 -14.99 19.10
N ALA A 84 8.40 -15.38 18.24
CA ALA A 84 8.94 -16.72 18.14
C ALA A 84 10.45 -16.66 17.85
N ALA A 85 11.20 -17.65 18.34
CA ALA A 85 12.61 -17.75 18.00
C ALA A 85 12.79 -17.97 16.49
N GLY A 86 13.71 -17.23 15.86
CA GLY A 86 13.92 -17.30 14.42
C GLY A 86 12.88 -16.55 13.59
N TYR A 87 12.04 -15.70 14.21
CA TYR A 87 11.08 -14.83 13.53
C TYR A 87 11.19 -13.39 14.04
N GLU A 88 10.88 -12.43 13.18
CA GLU A 88 10.67 -11.03 13.58
C GLU A 88 9.40 -10.92 14.42
N SER A 89 9.45 -10.13 15.49
CA SER A 89 8.29 -9.90 16.34
C SER A 89 7.30 -8.95 15.65
N ALA A 90 6.02 -9.31 15.63
CA ALA A 90 4.95 -8.45 15.10
C ALA A 90 4.13 -7.86 16.26
N SER A 91 3.50 -6.70 16.07
CA SER A 91 2.55 -6.12 17.02
C SER A 91 1.37 -5.46 16.34
N ARG A 92 0.17 -5.55 16.94
CA ARG A 92 -1.06 -4.94 16.43
C ARG A 92 -1.93 -4.43 17.56
N VAL A 93 -2.53 -3.25 17.39
CA VAL A 93 -3.56 -2.75 18.31
C VAL A 93 -4.90 -3.39 17.94
N CYS A 94 -5.61 -3.92 18.93
CA CYS A 94 -6.90 -4.57 18.73
C CYS A 94 -7.89 -4.20 19.84
N ALA A 95 -9.13 -3.94 19.43
CA ALA A 95 -10.26 -3.73 20.33
C ALA A 95 -10.92 -5.06 20.69
N VAL A 96 -10.88 -5.43 21.97
CA VAL A 96 -11.58 -6.60 22.50
C VAL A 96 -12.96 -6.16 22.98
N THR A 97 -14.01 -6.77 22.43
CA THR A 97 -15.39 -6.53 22.86
C THR A 97 -15.82 -7.61 23.85
N ALA A 98 -16.36 -7.20 24.99
CA ALA A 98 -16.84 -8.12 26.01
C ALA A 98 -17.92 -9.06 25.47
N GLY A 99 -17.81 -10.37 25.77
CA GLY A 99 -18.73 -11.40 25.30
C GLY A 99 -18.59 -11.78 23.81
N ALA A 100 -17.71 -11.12 23.05
CA ALA A 100 -17.45 -11.44 21.65
C ALA A 100 -16.14 -12.22 21.46
N ILE A 101 -16.03 -12.90 20.32
CA ILE A 101 -14.78 -13.49 19.84
C ILE A 101 -14.15 -12.51 18.86
N THR A 102 -12.89 -12.17 19.10
CA THR A 102 -12.05 -11.35 18.23
C THR A 102 -11.00 -12.24 17.62
N THR A 103 -10.95 -12.32 16.28
CA THR A 103 -9.98 -13.15 15.57
C THR A 103 -8.79 -12.31 15.10
N LEU A 104 -7.57 -12.75 15.42
CA LEU A 104 -6.31 -12.14 15.03
C LEU A 104 -5.37 -13.21 14.46
N ASP A 105 -5.26 -13.27 13.14
CA ASP A 105 -4.29 -14.13 12.48
C ASP A 105 -2.97 -13.37 12.25
N TRP A 106 -1.84 -14.05 12.46
CA TRP A 106 -0.50 -13.49 12.26
C TRP A 106 0.36 -14.35 11.34
N PRO A 107 0.70 -13.83 10.16
CA PRO A 107 1.90 -14.25 9.44
C PRO A 107 3.15 -13.70 10.16
N LEU A 108 4.03 -14.57 10.65
CA LEU A 108 5.36 -14.17 11.14
C LEU A 108 6.40 -14.33 10.05
N THR A 109 7.29 -13.36 9.98
CA THR A 109 8.40 -13.35 9.03
C THR A 109 9.64 -13.95 9.67
N PRO A 110 10.28 -14.98 9.06
CA PRO A 110 11.52 -15.52 9.59
C PRO A 110 12.57 -14.42 9.78
N ALA A 111 13.26 -14.43 10.91
CA ALA A 111 14.28 -13.45 11.23
C ALA A 111 15.49 -13.68 10.33
N HIS A 112 15.95 -12.61 9.70
CA HIS A 112 17.07 -12.62 8.76
C HIS A 112 18.34 -13.28 9.36
N ALA A 113 18.64 -12.99 10.62
CA ALA A 113 19.87 -13.43 11.30
C ALA A 113 20.01 -14.95 11.53
N ALA A 114 18.97 -15.75 11.23
CA ALA A 114 19.02 -17.20 11.41
C ALA A 114 19.54 -17.97 10.19
N TYR A 115 19.76 -17.31 9.04
CA TYR A 115 20.06 -18.01 7.78
C TYR A 115 21.54 -18.10 7.41
N VAL A 116 22.45 -17.36 8.06
CA VAL A 116 23.87 -17.42 7.68
C VAL A 116 24.82 -17.27 8.87
N ASP A 117 25.52 -18.35 9.21
CA ASP A 117 26.75 -18.28 9.97
C ASP A 117 27.89 -17.85 9.03
N TYR A 118 28.17 -16.55 8.98
CA TYR A 118 29.23 -15.97 8.15
C TYR A 118 30.64 -16.41 8.56
N ALA A 119 30.80 -17.12 9.69
CA ALA A 119 32.06 -17.72 10.07
C ALA A 119 32.33 -19.07 9.36
N THR A 120 31.29 -19.72 8.80
CA THR A 120 31.42 -21.08 8.24
C THR A 120 31.08 -21.19 6.75
N ILE A 121 30.46 -20.19 6.13
CA ILE A 121 30.17 -20.16 4.69
C ILE A 121 30.75 -18.91 4.05
N THR A 122 31.48 -19.06 2.93
CA THR A 122 31.99 -17.90 2.20
C THR A 122 30.83 -17.07 1.62
N PRO A 123 30.82 -15.74 1.82
CA PRO A 123 29.84 -14.76 1.34
C PRO A 123 29.39 -14.96 -0.12
N SER A 124 30.40 -15.23 -0.97
CA SER A 124 30.28 -15.39 -2.41
C SER A 124 29.55 -16.67 -2.83
N ALA A 125 29.34 -17.62 -1.91
CA ALA A 125 28.62 -18.86 -2.18
C ALA A 125 27.09 -18.73 -1.97
N GLN A 126 26.61 -17.63 -1.37
CA GLN A 126 25.20 -17.48 -0.98
C GLN A 126 24.47 -16.32 -1.64
N ILE A 127 25.19 -15.29 -2.10
CA ILE A 127 24.58 -14.11 -2.74
C ILE A 127 24.78 -14.24 -4.25
N PRO A 128 23.72 -14.51 -5.04
CA PRO A 128 23.83 -14.65 -6.50
C PRO A 128 24.48 -13.44 -7.19
N ALA A 129 24.25 -12.23 -6.67
CA ALA A 129 24.87 -11.01 -7.19
C ALA A 129 26.41 -11.03 -7.13
N ALA A 130 27.02 -11.91 -6.33
CA ALA A 130 28.48 -12.06 -6.24
C ALA A 130 29.15 -12.31 -7.60
N GLY A 131 28.48 -13.06 -8.48
CA GLY A 131 28.94 -13.36 -9.84
C GLY A 131 28.54 -12.32 -10.89
N MET A 132 27.87 -11.25 -10.50
CA MET A 132 27.41 -10.18 -11.40
C MET A 132 28.39 -9.02 -11.43
N ASN A 133 28.42 -8.29 -12.54
CA ASN A 133 29.16 -7.03 -12.68
C ASN A 133 28.24 -5.81 -12.46
N TYR A 134 26.97 -5.94 -12.87
CA TYR A 134 25.94 -4.92 -12.72
C TYR A 134 24.70 -5.53 -12.08
N VAL A 135 24.00 -4.74 -11.28
CA VAL A 135 22.70 -5.09 -10.71
C VAL A 135 21.68 -4.00 -11.04
N ILE A 136 20.42 -4.40 -11.21
CA ILE A 136 19.31 -3.48 -11.47
C ILE A 136 18.31 -3.64 -10.32
N LEU A 137 17.98 -2.54 -9.66
CA LEU A 137 16.82 -2.44 -8.79
C LEU A 137 15.72 -1.75 -9.59
N ALA A 138 14.52 -2.31 -9.64
CA ALA A 138 13.40 -1.77 -10.39
C ALA A 138 12.10 -1.97 -9.62
N TRP A 139 11.18 -1.01 -9.73
CA TRP A 139 9.91 -1.04 -8.99
C TRP A 139 8.83 -0.24 -9.73
N ASN A 140 7.57 -0.46 -9.33
CA ASN A 140 6.47 0.45 -9.64
C ASN A 140 6.30 1.49 -8.51
N ASP A 141 5.81 2.70 -8.78
CA ASP A 141 5.72 3.80 -7.80
C ASP A 141 4.63 3.69 -6.72
N LEU A 142 3.61 2.83 -6.89
CA LEU A 142 2.41 2.81 -6.02
C LEU A 142 2.00 1.42 -5.52
N GLY A 143 2.57 0.37 -6.09
CA GLY A 143 2.25 -1.03 -5.82
C GLY A 143 1.02 -1.55 -6.56
N MET A 144 0.13 -0.67 -7.06
CA MET A 144 -0.94 -0.97 -8.01
C MET A 144 -1.56 0.30 -8.59
N HIS A 145 -1.72 0.37 -9.91
CA HIS A 145 -2.51 1.41 -10.55
C HIS A 145 -3.97 0.99 -10.71
N CYS A 146 -4.89 1.95 -10.55
CA CYS A 146 -6.33 1.74 -10.73
C CYS A 146 -6.75 2.27 -12.10
N ALA A 147 -7.41 1.45 -12.92
CA ALA A 147 -7.95 1.86 -14.21
C ALA A 147 -9.44 1.52 -14.30
N GLN A 148 -10.18 2.21 -15.16
CA GLN A 148 -11.55 1.81 -15.47
C GLN A 148 -11.59 0.67 -16.49
N ASP A 149 -12.65 -0.12 -16.43
CA ASP A 149 -12.98 -1.17 -17.41
C ASP A 149 -13.70 -0.63 -18.65
N ASP A 150 -14.46 0.47 -18.53
CA ASP A 150 -15.11 1.17 -19.65
C ASP A 150 -14.91 2.70 -19.60
N TYR A 151 -14.61 3.27 -20.77
CA TYR A 151 -14.32 4.69 -21.00
C TYR A 151 -15.42 5.42 -21.78
N SER A 152 -16.55 4.75 -22.08
CA SER A 152 -17.62 5.28 -22.94
C SER A 152 -18.48 6.42 -22.33
N SER A 153 -18.31 6.71 -21.04
CA SER A 153 -19.18 7.64 -20.31
C SER A 153 -18.42 8.79 -19.65
N PHE A 154 -17.35 8.49 -18.92
CA PHE A 154 -16.47 9.48 -18.29
C PHE A 154 -15.10 8.88 -17.99
N LEU A 155 -14.15 9.71 -17.56
CA LEU A 155 -12.82 9.27 -17.13
C LEU A 155 -12.50 9.71 -15.69
N ILE A 156 -12.13 8.75 -14.85
CA ILE A 156 -11.55 8.89 -13.52
C ILE A 156 -10.03 8.73 -13.63
N LEU A 157 -9.57 7.55 -14.08
CA LEU A 157 -8.15 7.25 -14.28
C LEU A 157 -7.97 6.45 -15.57
N PRO A 158 -6.99 6.81 -16.42
CA PRO A 158 -6.67 6.06 -17.64
C PRO A 158 -5.88 4.77 -17.32
N PRO A 159 -5.64 3.90 -18.32
CA PRO A 159 -4.54 2.93 -18.25
C PRO A 159 -3.22 3.69 -18.03
N PHE A 160 -2.50 3.32 -16.97
CA PHE A 160 -1.28 4.02 -16.55
C PHE A 160 -0.46 3.11 -15.64
N ASN A 161 0.85 3.30 -15.67
CA ASN A 161 1.77 2.77 -14.68
C ASN A 161 3.08 3.57 -14.78
N THR A 162 3.82 3.68 -13.68
CA THR A 162 5.18 4.23 -13.68
C THR A 162 6.15 3.13 -13.26
N LEU A 163 7.19 2.93 -14.06
CA LEU A 163 8.32 2.08 -13.68
C LEU A 163 9.55 2.93 -13.40
N HIS A 164 10.27 2.56 -12.35
CA HIS A 164 11.56 3.12 -11.99
C HIS A 164 12.65 2.04 -12.06
N ALA A 165 13.87 2.45 -12.35
CA ALA A 165 15.04 1.57 -12.31
C ALA A 165 16.31 2.33 -11.85
N GLN A 166 17.11 1.69 -11.01
CA GLN A 166 18.47 2.12 -10.67
C GLN A 166 19.45 1.02 -11.07
N VAL A 167 20.48 1.39 -11.82
CA VAL A 167 21.54 0.47 -12.24
C VAL A 167 22.76 0.75 -11.38
N PHE A 168 23.37 -0.30 -10.84
CA PHE A 168 24.59 -0.21 -10.06
C PHE A 168 25.69 -1.04 -10.73
N GLN A 169 26.86 -0.45 -10.90
CA GLN A 169 28.09 -1.20 -11.13
C GLN A 169 28.56 -1.71 -9.78
N ARG A 170 28.76 -3.02 -9.64
CA ARG A 170 29.21 -3.60 -8.37
C ARG A 170 30.60 -3.06 -8.01
N GLY A 171 30.73 -2.53 -6.79
CA GLY A 171 31.91 -1.81 -6.32
C GLY A 171 32.11 -0.40 -6.90
N GLY A 172 31.33 0.00 -7.92
CA GLY A 172 31.44 1.29 -8.61
C GLY A 172 30.32 2.29 -8.26
N GLY A 173 29.18 1.82 -7.74
CA GLY A 173 28.04 2.67 -7.37
C GLY A 173 26.97 2.79 -8.46
N VAL A 174 26.08 3.79 -8.31
CA VAL A 174 24.99 4.06 -9.26
C VAL A 174 25.57 4.52 -10.61
N VAL A 175 25.03 3.97 -11.70
CA VAL A 175 25.39 4.32 -13.08
C VAL A 175 24.18 4.90 -13.80
N THR A 176 24.32 6.13 -14.27
CA THR A 176 23.31 6.85 -15.07
C THR A 176 23.83 7.32 -16.42
N ASP A 177 25.16 7.35 -16.60
CA ASP A 177 25.82 7.76 -17.83
C ASP A 177 26.38 6.56 -18.60
N GLY A 178 26.52 6.71 -19.93
CA GLY A 178 27.09 5.68 -20.80
C GLY A 178 26.22 4.44 -20.99
N ILE A 179 25.04 4.38 -20.39
CA ILE A 179 24.10 3.26 -20.49
C ILE A 179 22.75 3.69 -21.03
N THR A 180 22.04 2.75 -21.64
CA THR A 180 20.63 2.86 -22.01
C THR A 180 19.84 1.84 -21.19
N VAL A 181 18.81 2.29 -20.48
CA VAL A 181 17.87 1.41 -19.78
C VAL A 181 16.57 1.34 -20.55
N SER A 182 16.14 0.12 -20.91
CA SER A 182 14.90 -0.13 -21.64
C SER A 182 13.97 -1.05 -20.87
N TYR A 183 12.68 -0.93 -21.13
CA TYR A 183 11.65 -1.82 -20.62
C TYR A 183 10.80 -2.40 -21.77
N ALA A 184 10.25 -3.60 -21.56
CA ALA A 184 9.27 -4.20 -22.45
C ALA A 184 8.36 -5.17 -21.69
N PHE A 185 7.09 -5.29 -22.09
CA PHE A 185 6.16 -6.31 -21.56
C PHE A 185 5.98 -7.45 -22.57
N PRO A 186 6.61 -8.62 -22.35
CA PRO A 186 6.59 -9.71 -23.34
C PRO A 186 5.19 -10.26 -23.66
N LYS A 187 4.26 -10.17 -22.70
CA LYS A 187 2.88 -10.69 -22.83
C LYS A 187 1.82 -9.61 -23.10
N LYS A 188 2.20 -8.33 -23.04
CA LYS A 188 1.29 -7.18 -23.11
C LYS A 188 1.84 -6.16 -24.10
N THR A 189 1.88 -6.55 -25.37
CA THR A 189 2.40 -5.70 -26.45
C THR A 189 1.33 -4.79 -27.05
N ASN A 190 0.05 -5.06 -26.80
CA ASN A 190 -1.07 -4.31 -27.34
C ASN A 190 -2.25 -4.21 -26.36
N SER A 191 -2.20 -3.21 -25.47
CA SER A 191 -3.27 -2.93 -24.51
C SER A 191 -4.61 -2.55 -25.15
N ALA A 192 -4.64 -2.04 -26.38
CA ALA A 192 -5.87 -1.68 -27.08
C ALA A 192 -6.78 -2.88 -27.42
N LEU A 193 -6.28 -4.11 -27.28
CA LEU A 193 -7.09 -5.33 -27.46
C LEU A 193 -8.18 -5.50 -26.40
N HIS A 194 -7.95 -5.02 -25.17
CA HIS A 194 -8.77 -5.35 -24.00
C HIS A 194 -9.34 -4.14 -23.28
N THR A 195 -9.26 -2.95 -23.87
CA THR A 195 -9.92 -1.74 -23.38
C THR A 195 -10.35 -0.85 -24.53
N ASN A 196 -11.39 -0.05 -24.31
CA ASN A 196 -11.88 0.92 -25.28
C ASN A 196 -11.34 2.34 -25.07
N PHE A 197 -10.37 2.55 -24.17
CA PHE A 197 -9.81 3.86 -23.85
C PHE A 197 -9.46 4.71 -25.10
N TRP A 198 -8.70 4.15 -26.05
CA TRP A 198 -8.29 4.87 -27.26
C TRP A 198 -9.44 5.19 -28.23
N ASN A 199 -10.56 4.49 -28.14
CA ASN A 199 -11.77 4.81 -28.93
C ASN A 199 -12.46 6.09 -28.42
N TYR A 200 -12.19 6.48 -27.17
CA TYR A 200 -12.83 7.60 -26.48
C TYR A 200 -11.87 8.71 -26.06
N SER A 201 -10.55 8.47 -26.06
CA SER A 201 -9.51 9.43 -25.66
C SER A 201 -9.62 10.77 -26.41
N SER A 202 -10.04 10.73 -27.68
CA SER A 202 -10.26 11.89 -28.54
C SER A 202 -11.61 12.61 -28.31
N LYS A 203 -12.51 12.06 -27.49
CA LYS A 203 -13.85 12.61 -27.21
C LYS A 203 -13.93 13.37 -25.88
N TYR A 204 -12.92 13.26 -25.03
CA TYR A 204 -12.90 13.98 -23.76
C TYR A 204 -12.77 15.50 -23.99
N GLN A 205 -13.54 16.26 -23.21
CA GLN A 205 -13.39 17.69 -23.13
C GLN A 205 -11.98 18.04 -22.63
N TYR A 206 -11.40 19.12 -23.15
CA TYR A 206 -10.04 19.56 -22.86
C TYR A 206 -8.90 18.59 -23.24
N ARG A 207 -9.16 17.55 -24.05
CA ARG A 207 -8.14 16.59 -24.51
C ARG A 207 -6.83 17.22 -25.00
N THR A 208 -6.91 18.32 -25.75
CA THR A 208 -5.74 19.01 -26.31
C THR A 208 -4.96 19.77 -25.24
N ARG A 209 -5.63 20.27 -24.21
CA ARG A 209 -4.99 21.02 -23.11
C ARG A 209 -4.15 20.11 -22.20
N TYR A 210 -4.55 18.84 -22.08
CA TYR A 210 -4.01 17.92 -21.09
C TYR A 210 -3.39 16.64 -21.70
N GLY A 211 -3.21 16.61 -23.03
CA GLY A 211 -2.46 15.53 -23.70
C GLY A 211 -3.22 14.20 -23.87
N TRP A 212 -4.53 14.15 -23.65
CA TRP A 212 -5.30 12.90 -23.67
C TRP A 212 -5.57 12.34 -25.07
N ASN A 213 -5.41 13.15 -26.12
CA ASN A 213 -5.53 12.66 -27.49
C ASN A 213 -4.24 11.92 -27.88
N VAL A 214 -4.11 10.69 -27.42
CA VAL A 214 -2.94 9.84 -27.61
C VAL A 214 -3.14 8.81 -28.71
N ALA A 215 -2.04 8.45 -29.36
CA ALA A 215 -2.02 7.34 -30.30
C ALA A 215 -2.35 6.03 -29.60
N THR A 216 -2.90 5.07 -30.35
CA THR A 216 -3.17 3.71 -29.86
C THR A 216 -1.93 3.08 -29.23
N ASN A 217 -2.08 2.43 -28.07
CA ASN A 217 -0.99 1.84 -27.27
C ASN A 217 0.07 2.83 -26.74
N VAL A 218 -0.22 4.13 -26.79
CA VAL A 218 0.60 5.16 -26.16
C VAL A 218 -0.17 5.77 -25.00
N GLY A 219 0.51 5.91 -23.87
CA GLY A 219 -0.06 6.52 -22.67
C GLY A 219 -0.05 8.04 -22.73
N ILE A 220 -0.71 8.66 -21.76
CA ILE A 220 -1.04 10.09 -21.71
C ILE A 220 0.19 11.01 -21.63
N THR A 221 1.34 10.44 -21.29
CA THR A 221 2.67 11.07 -21.24
C THR A 221 3.48 10.87 -22.52
N GLY A 222 2.96 10.15 -23.51
CA GLY A 222 3.69 9.75 -24.72
C GLY A 222 4.45 8.43 -24.58
N THR A 223 4.37 7.77 -23.42
CA THR A 223 5.12 6.56 -23.11
C THR A 223 4.46 5.31 -23.74
N PRO A 224 5.20 4.48 -24.50
CA PRO A 224 4.69 3.25 -25.10
C PRO A 224 4.70 2.05 -24.12
N LEU A 225 4.25 0.88 -24.58
CA LEU A 225 4.37 -0.39 -23.84
C LEU A 225 5.80 -0.97 -23.85
N ALA A 226 6.70 -0.49 -24.71
CA ALA A 226 8.11 -0.86 -24.69
C ALA A 226 8.95 0.29 -25.22
N GLY A 227 10.08 0.57 -24.57
CA GLY A 227 10.93 1.68 -24.96
C GLY A 227 12.07 1.96 -23.99
N THR A 228 12.77 3.07 -24.24
CA THR A 228 13.84 3.56 -23.38
C THR A 228 13.27 4.37 -22.22
N MET A 229 13.78 4.15 -21.01
CA MET A 229 13.46 4.95 -19.83
C MET A 229 14.22 6.27 -19.84
N ALA A 230 13.61 7.35 -19.36
CA ALA A 230 14.26 8.65 -19.23
C ALA A 230 15.02 8.75 -17.90
N PRO A 231 16.09 9.55 -17.78
CA PRO A 231 16.69 9.85 -16.48
C PRO A 231 15.65 10.42 -15.50
N ASP A 232 15.70 10.00 -14.24
CA ASP A 232 14.82 10.54 -13.21
C ASP A 232 15.18 11.98 -12.83
N ALA A 233 14.27 12.67 -12.16
CA ALA A 233 14.43 14.07 -11.79
C ALA A 233 15.56 14.34 -10.77
N LYS A 234 16.06 13.30 -10.10
CA LYS A 234 17.15 13.40 -9.12
C LYS A 234 18.50 12.99 -9.70
N GLY A 235 18.53 12.46 -10.92
CA GLY A 235 19.74 12.02 -11.61
C GLY A 235 20.37 10.77 -11.00
N VAL A 236 19.60 9.94 -10.27
CA VAL A 236 20.11 8.72 -9.60
C VAL A 236 19.49 7.44 -10.18
N GLY A 237 18.78 7.54 -11.29
CA GLY A 237 18.07 6.42 -11.89
C GLY A 237 17.32 6.82 -13.14
N PHE A 238 16.40 5.95 -13.55
CA PHE A 238 15.61 6.05 -14.76
C PHE A 238 14.13 5.82 -14.45
N VAL A 239 13.25 6.42 -15.25
CA VAL A 239 11.81 6.37 -15.09
C VAL A 239 11.11 6.27 -16.45
N ALA A 240 10.06 5.46 -16.50
CA ALA A 240 9.08 5.44 -17.58
C ALA A 240 7.70 5.69 -16.98
N THR A 241 7.21 6.93 -17.10
CA THR A 241 5.94 7.38 -16.51
C THR A 241 4.82 7.27 -17.52
N GLY A 242 3.67 6.73 -17.10
CA GLY A 242 2.45 6.69 -17.91
C GLY A 242 2.45 5.63 -18.98
N ILE A 243 3.00 4.46 -18.68
CA ILE A 243 2.88 3.26 -19.51
C ILE A 243 1.40 2.84 -19.54
N PRO A 244 0.77 2.66 -20.71
CA PRO A 244 -0.67 2.39 -20.80
C PRO A 244 -1.01 0.90 -20.65
N ILE A 245 -0.41 0.23 -19.67
CA ILE A 245 -0.61 -1.20 -19.42
C ILE A 245 -2.01 -1.48 -18.85
N THR A 246 -2.50 -2.69 -19.09
CA THR A 246 -3.84 -3.19 -18.71
C THR A 246 -3.72 -4.54 -17.98
N PRO A 247 -4.75 -4.96 -17.20
CA PRO A 247 -4.73 -6.23 -16.47
C PRO A 247 -4.92 -7.48 -17.36
N TYR A 248 -4.79 -7.34 -18.68
CA TYR A 248 -4.99 -8.42 -19.65
C TYR A 248 -3.75 -8.59 -20.50
N ASP A 249 -3.34 -9.84 -20.73
CA ASP A 249 -2.34 -10.23 -21.72
C ASP A 249 -2.94 -10.13 -23.12
N ASP A 250 -2.09 -10.11 -24.15
CA ASP A 250 -2.54 -9.97 -25.55
C ASP A 250 -3.54 -11.08 -25.95
N ASP A 251 -3.44 -12.28 -25.36
CA ASP A 251 -4.35 -13.41 -25.58
C ASP A 251 -5.67 -13.33 -24.81
N GLY A 252 -5.85 -12.31 -23.97
CA GLY A 252 -7.04 -12.09 -23.13
C GLY A 252 -6.96 -12.74 -21.75
N THR A 253 -5.84 -13.40 -21.41
CA THR A 253 -5.61 -13.89 -20.05
C THR A 253 -5.61 -12.72 -19.07
N TRP A 254 -6.41 -12.82 -18.01
CA TRP A 254 -6.40 -11.84 -16.95
C TRP A 254 -5.16 -12.02 -16.07
N ASP A 255 -4.23 -11.08 -16.19
CA ASP A 255 -3.00 -10.97 -15.41
C ASP A 255 -2.85 -9.51 -14.92
N PRO A 256 -3.32 -9.20 -13.70
CA PRO A 256 -3.22 -7.86 -13.11
C PRO A 256 -1.80 -7.52 -12.63
N TYR A 257 -0.87 -8.48 -12.65
CA TYR A 257 0.52 -8.34 -12.20
C TYR A 257 1.51 -8.43 -13.37
N GLY A 258 1.14 -7.88 -14.52
CA GLY A 258 1.95 -7.87 -15.72
C GLY A 258 3.40 -7.48 -15.45
N THR A 259 4.34 -8.28 -15.94
CA THR A 259 5.77 -8.11 -15.64
C THR A 259 6.50 -7.49 -16.83
N ALA A 260 7.25 -6.42 -16.58
CA ALA A 260 8.20 -5.85 -17.54
C ALA A 260 9.57 -6.50 -17.37
N THR A 261 10.26 -6.71 -18.48
CA THR A 261 11.71 -6.95 -18.49
C THR A 261 12.42 -5.61 -18.57
N ILE A 262 13.33 -5.34 -17.64
CA ILE A 262 14.22 -4.18 -17.64
C ILE A 262 15.61 -4.62 -18.08
N THR A 263 16.18 -3.93 -19.07
CA THR A 263 17.50 -4.24 -19.62
C THR A 263 18.37 -3.00 -19.59
N ALA A 264 19.55 -3.11 -18.98
CA ALA A 264 20.59 -2.09 -19.04
C ALA A 264 21.62 -2.50 -20.10
N THR A 265 21.92 -1.59 -21.04
CA THR A 265 22.83 -1.82 -22.16
C THR A 265 23.89 -0.73 -22.20
N ASP A 266 25.14 -1.11 -22.46
CA ASP A 266 26.22 -0.16 -22.69
C ASP A 266 26.01 0.58 -24.03
N THR A 267 26.05 1.91 -24.01
CA THR A 267 25.70 2.73 -25.17
C THR A 267 26.78 2.72 -26.26
N ALA A 268 28.04 2.46 -25.90
CA ALA A 268 29.15 2.45 -26.83
C ALA A 268 29.26 1.11 -27.59
N THR A 269 29.02 0.00 -26.89
CA THR A 269 29.23 -1.36 -27.39
C THR A 269 27.94 -2.10 -27.74
N GLY A 270 26.79 -1.65 -27.22
CA GLY A 270 25.52 -2.37 -27.32
C GLY A 270 25.46 -3.64 -26.46
N ALA A 271 26.43 -3.87 -25.57
CA ALA A 271 26.47 -5.04 -24.72
C ALA A 271 25.45 -4.94 -23.59
N VAL A 272 24.66 -5.99 -23.38
CA VAL A 272 23.75 -6.08 -22.23
C VAL A 272 24.59 -6.21 -20.96
N LEU A 273 24.41 -5.27 -20.04
CA LEU A 273 25.12 -5.21 -18.76
C LEU A 273 24.40 -6.03 -17.69
N ALA A 274 23.08 -5.90 -17.64
CA ALA A 274 22.21 -6.63 -16.71
C ALA A 274 20.77 -6.65 -17.25
N THR A 275 19.98 -7.60 -16.73
CA THR A 275 18.54 -7.69 -16.99
C THR A 275 17.84 -8.13 -15.72
N THR A 276 16.64 -7.60 -15.48
CA THR A 276 15.76 -8.05 -14.40
C THR A 276 14.30 -7.94 -14.83
N SER A 277 13.39 -8.37 -13.95
CA SER A 277 11.96 -8.31 -14.16
C SER A 277 11.30 -7.51 -13.03
N VAL A 278 10.30 -6.71 -13.38
CA VAL A 278 9.55 -5.88 -12.41
C VAL A 278 8.05 -5.95 -12.70
N VAL A 279 7.25 -6.03 -11.65
CA VAL A 279 5.79 -6.04 -11.76
C VAL A 279 5.28 -4.61 -12.02
N ALA A 280 4.40 -4.45 -13.01
CA ALA A 280 3.67 -3.22 -13.30
C ALA A 280 2.16 -3.48 -13.11
N PRO A 281 1.70 -3.47 -11.86
CA PRO A 281 0.37 -3.95 -11.51
C PRO A 281 -0.73 -2.96 -11.89
N VAL A 282 -1.82 -3.47 -12.47
CA VAL A 282 -3.00 -2.69 -12.84
C VAL A 282 -4.26 -3.44 -12.44
N SER A 283 -5.24 -2.73 -11.91
CA SER A 283 -6.52 -3.30 -11.54
C SER A 283 -7.68 -2.47 -12.09
N THR A 284 -8.71 -3.19 -12.54
CA THR A 284 -10.01 -2.64 -12.95
C THR A 284 -11.12 -2.94 -11.95
N GLU A 285 -10.78 -3.32 -10.71
CA GLU A 285 -11.75 -3.69 -9.66
C GLU A 285 -12.50 -2.50 -9.02
N LEU A 286 -12.78 -1.44 -9.78
CA LEU A 286 -13.69 -0.39 -9.34
C LEU A 286 -15.14 -0.91 -9.42
N ASN A 287 -15.61 -1.56 -8.37
CA ASN A 287 -16.89 -2.29 -8.35
C ASN A 287 -18.14 -1.38 -8.23
N CYS A 288 -18.22 -0.35 -9.08
CA CYS A 288 -19.30 0.63 -9.12
C CYS A 288 -20.67 -0.04 -9.33
N SER A 289 -20.70 -1.13 -10.08
CA SER A 289 -21.90 -1.89 -10.45
C SER A 289 -22.62 -2.51 -9.26
N ASN A 290 -21.93 -2.73 -8.14
CA ASN A 290 -22.51 -3.25 -6.90
C ASN A 290 -23.62 -2.36 -6.35
N CYS A 291 -23.61 -1.05 -6.67
CA CYS A 291 -24.59 -0.07 -6.19
C CYS A 291 -25.24 0.76 -7.31
N HIS A 292 -24.51 1.02 -8.39
CA HIS A 292 -25.01 1.80 -9.53
C HIS A 292 -25.66 0.93 -10.63
N GLY A 293 -25.97 -0.33 -10.30
CA GLY A 293 -26.62 -1.29 -11.20
C GLY A 293 -25.63 -1.98 -12.13
N ALA A 294 -25.92 -3.23 -12.50
CA ALA A 294 -25.06 -4.05 -13.35
C ALA A 294 -25.16 -3.70 -14.85
N THR A 295 -26.22 -3.00 -15.26
CA THR A 295 -26.43 -2.52 -16.62
C THR A 295 -26.28 -1.01 -16.64
N ASP A 296 -25.56 -0.48 -17.61
CA ASP A 296 -25.35 0.97 -17.81
C ASP A 296 -24.81 1.68 -16.55
N THR A 297 -23.98 0.99 -15.76
CA THR A 297 -23.45 1.46 -14.47
C THR A 297 -22.94 2.90 -14.52
N PHE A 298 -22.12 3.23 -15.52
CA PHE A 298 -21.55 4.57 -15.65
C PHE A 298 -22.56 5.62 -16.10
N LEU A 299 -23.59 5.27 -16.88
CA LEU A 299 -24.68 6.18 -17.19
C LEU A 299 -25.53 6.46 -15.94
N ASN A 300 -25.80 5.45 -15.12
CA ASN A 300 -26.54 5.62 -13.86
C ASN A 300 -25.78 6.54 -12.89
N ILE A 301 -24.44 6.47 -12.88
CA ILE A 301 -23.59 7.42 -12.15
C ILE A 301 -23.79 8.84 -12.66
N LEU A 302 -23.74 9.06 -13.98
CA LEU A 302 -23.95 10.40 -14.56
C LEU A 302 -25.36 10.95 -14.24
N GLN A 303 -26.39 10.12 -14.32
CA GLN A 303 -27.76 10.51 -13.96
C GLN A 303 -27.89 10.90 -12.48
N ALA A 304 -27.27 10.12 -11.58
CA ALA A 304 -27.24 10.45 -10.17
C ALA A 304 -26.45 11.75 -9.90
N HIS A 305 -25.36 11.97 -10.65
CA HIS A 305 -24.57 13.19 -10.56
C HIS A 305 -25.36 14.41 -11.03
N ASP A 306 -25.99 14.34 -12.21
CA ASP A 306 -26.84 15.42 -12.75
C ASP A 306 -27.98 15.77 -11.78
N LYS A 307 -28.65 14.76 -11.20
CA LYS A 307 -29.70 14.96 -10.21
C LYS A 307 -29.23 15.66 -8.94
N ASN A 308 -28.05 15.30 -8.43
CA ASN A 308 -27.56 15.78 -7.13
C ASN A 308 -26.76 17.10 -7.24
N SER A 309 -26.14 17.34 -8.39
CA SER A 309 -25.20 18.45 -8.60
C SER A 309 -25.71 19.47 -9.64
N GLY A 310 -26.83 19.20 -10.32
CA GLY A 310 -27.40 20.09 -11.33
C GLY A 310 -26.56 20.18 -12.61
N THR A 311 -25.78 19.14 -12.93
CA THR A 311 -24.98 19.06 -14.14
C THR A 311 -25.78 18.53 -15.34
N THR A 312 -25.15 18.53 -16.53
CA THR A 312 -25.75 18.10 -17.80
C THR A 312 -25.00 16.92 -18.44
N LEU A 313 -24.24 16.16 -17.66
CA LEU A 313 -23.28 15.17 -18.16
C LEU A 313 -23.94 14.08 -19.02
N VAL A 314 -25.19 13.71 -18.72
CA VAL A 314 -25.94 12.75 -19.53
C VAL A 314 -26.27 13.32 -20.92
N ALA A 315 -26.68 14.59 -20.97
CA ALA A 315 -26.98 15.27 -22.24
C ALA A 315 -25.70 15.50 -23.05
N ASP A 316 -24.60 15.88 -22.39
CA ASP A 316 -23.30 16.06 -23.01
C ASP A 316 -22.79 14.75 -23.62
N ARG A 317 -22.89 13.63 -22.87
CA ARG A 317 -22.58 12.28 -23.39
C ARG A 317 -23.42 11.93 -24.62
N ALA A 318 -24.73 12.20 -24.58
CA ALA A 318 -25.62 11.94 -25.71
C ALA A 318 -25.27 12.77 -26.97
N SER A 319 -24.69 13.96 -26.78
CA SER A 319 -24.16 14.80 -27.86
C SER A 319 -22.77 14.40 -28.36
N GLY A 320 -22.13 13.40 -27.73
CA GLY A 320 -20.79 12.91 -28.06
C GLY A 320 -19.63 13.58 -27.32
N THR A 321 -19.92 14.44 -26.34
CA THR A 321 -18.92 15.07 -25.47
C THR A 321 -18.77 14.25 -24.19
N LEU A 322 -17.55 13.76 -23.90
CA LEU A 322 -17.27 13.05 -22.67
C LEU A 322 -16.48 13.93 -21.70
N HIS A 323 -16.68 13.72 -20.41
CA HIS A 323 -16.03 14.50 -19.37
C HIS A 323 -15.06 13.64 -18.57
N LEU A 324 -13.99 14.27 -18.12
CA LEU A 324 -13.10 13.70 -17.12
C LEU A 324 -13.47 14.31 -15.77
N CYS A 325 -13.61 13.50 -14.73
CA CYS A 325 -14.05 13.97 -13.42
C CYS A 325 -13.11 15.09 -12.91
N ALA A 326 -11.83 14.95 -13.22
CA ALA A 326 -10.77 15.85 -12.81
C ALA A 326 -10.79 17.25 -13.48
N GLU A 327 -11.64 17.50 -14.49
CA GLU A 327 -11.75 18.83 -15.10
C GLU A 327 -12.51 19.80 -14.20
N CYS A 328 -13.41 19.24 -13.37
CA CYS A 328 -14.19 19.97 -12.39
C CYS A 328 -13.63 19.73 -10.99
N HIS A 329 -13.36 18.48 -10.64
CA HIS A 329 -12.83 18.11 -9.34
C HIS A 329 -11.29 18.11 -9.36
N ALA A 330 -10.62 18.90 -8.53
CA ALA A 330 -9.16 18.83 -8.47
C ALA A 330 -8.67 17.39 -8.18
N ASP A 331 -7.63 16.93 -8.87
CA ASP A 331 -7.03 15.62 -8.67
C ASP A 331 -5.51 15.66 -8.87
N ASN A 332 -4.79 15.40 -7.76
CA ASN A 332 -3.33 15.41 -7.74
C ASN A 332 -2.74 14.19 -8.46
N ALA A 333 -3.46 13.07 -8.58
CA ALA A 333 -2.96 11.91 -9.35
C ALA A 333 -2.78 12.24 -10.83
N LEU A 334 -3.68 13.07 -11.37
CA LEU A 334 -3.63 13.51 -12.77
C LEU A 334 -2.96 14.88 -12.94
N GLY A 335 -2.51 15.52 -11.84
CA GLY A 335 -1.94 16.87 -11.87
C GLY A 335 -2.93 17.96 -12.31
N LEU A 336 -4.23 17.76 -12.09
CA LEU A 336 -5.30 18.65 -12.55
C LEU A 336 -5.86 19.48 -11.41
N ALA A 337 -5.85 20.81 -11.58
CA ALA A 337 -6.30 21.76 -10.57
C ALA A 337 -7.82 21.81 -10.37
N GLY A 338 -8.60 21.24 -11.30
CA GLY A 338 -10.06 21.32 -11.30
C GLY A 338 -10.60 22.76 -11.36
N LYS A 339 -11.85 22.95 -10.92
CA LYS A 339 -12.55 24.24 -10.83
C LYS A 339 -12.55 24.77 -9.40
N ALA A 340 -12.34 26.08 -9.25
CA ALA A 340 -12.42 26.75 -7.95
C ALA A 340 -13.82 26.57 -7.32
N GLY A 341 -13.86 26.31 -6.01
CA GLY A 341 -15.11 26.09 -5.26
C GLY A 341 -15.71 24.69 -5.41
N VAL A 342 -15.19 23.85 -6.31
CA VAL A 342 -15.58 22.44 -6.42
C VAL A 342 -14.70 21.60 -5.51
N LYS A 343 -15.30 20.63 -4.80
CA LYS A 343 -14.55 19.68 -3.95
C LYS A 343 -13.54 18.93 -4.81
N ASN A 344 -12.33 18.66 -4.30
CA ASN A 344 -11.41 17.74 -4.96
C ASN A 344 -12.04 16.34 -5.11
N LEU A 345 -11.55 15.54 -6.06
CA LEU A 345 -12.19 14.29 -6.46
C LEU A 345 -12.28 13.30 -5.30
N SER A 346 -11.20 13.15 -4.53
CA SER A 346 -11.19 12.28 -3.35
C SER A 346 -12.23 12.72 -2.32
N LEU A 347 -12.37 14.03 -2.04
CA LEU A 347 -13.39 14.52 -1.11
C LEU A 347 -14.82 14.34 -1.66
N ALA A 348 -15.01 14.53 -2.95
CA ALA A 348 -16.31 14.30 -3.58
C ALA A 348 -16.74 12.83 -3.45
N MET A 349 -15.82 11.90 -3.69
CA MET A 349 -16.08 10.46 -3.58
C MET A 349 -16.26 10.03 -2.12
N HIS A 350 -15.26 10.20 -1.26
CA HIS A 350 -15.34 9.74 0.13
C HIS A 350 -16.44 10.46 0.91
N GLY A 351 -16.55 11.78 0.74
CA GLY A 351 -17.52 12.60 1.46
C GLY A 351 -18.97 12.27 1.11
N PHE A 352 -19.27 11.86 -0.13
CA PHE A 352 -20.61 11.46 -0.54
C PHE A 352 -20.94 10.01 -0.14
N HIS A 353 -19.97 9.09 -0.26
CA HIS A 353 -20.21 7.66 -0.09
C HIS A 353 -20.06 7.17 1.35
N LYS A 354 -19.41 7.91 2.25
CA LYS A 354 -19.14 7.50 3.65
C LYS A 354 -20.35 6.98 4.44
N ASP A 355 -21.56 7.45 4.13
CA ASP A 355 -22.81 7.03 4.82
C ASP A 355 -23.64 6.03 3.98
N LYS A 356 -23.11 5.57 2.85
CA LYS A 356 -23.82 4.77 1.83
C LYS A 356 -23.15 3.43 1.53
N VAL A 357 -21.82 3.33 1.68
CA VAL A 357 -21.13 2.04 1.67
C VAL A 357 -21.38 1.36 3.01
N ASN A 358 -22.16 0.29 2.98
CA ASN A 358 -22.49 -0.50 4.16
C ASN A 358 -21.21 -1.17 4.68
N VAL A 359 -20.94 -1.06 5.98
CA VAL A 359 -19.87 -1.80 6.65
C VAL A 359 -20.09 -3.30 6.41
N SER A 360 -19.28 -3.89 5.55
CA SER A 360 -19.24 -5.33 5.40
C SER A 360 -18.87 -5.93 6.76
N ALA A 361 -19.70 -6.84 7.27
CA ALA A 361 -19.35 -7.64 8.45
C ALA A 361 -18.21 -8.64 8.16
N ASP A 362 -17.78 -8.77 6.89
CA ASP A 362 -16.65 -9.60 6.48
C ASP A 362 -15.34 -8.78 6.51
N PRO A 363 -14.41 -9.08 7.44
CA PRO A 363 -13.09 -8.45 7.50
C PRO A 363 -12.20 -8.74 6.27
N ARG A 364 -12.56 -9.70 5.41
CA ARG A 364 -11.84 -9.98 4.14
C ARG A 364 -12.30 -9.10 2.99
N SER A 365 -13.40 -8.37 3.16
CA SER A 365 -13.93 -7.41 2.20
C SER A 365 -14.03 -6.04 2.86
N PRO A 366 -12.91 -5.38 3.17
CA PRO A 366 -12.92 -4.05 3.73
C PRO A 366 -13.72 -3.12 2.81
N ASP A 367 -14.53 -2.23 3.38
CA ASP A 367 -15.42 -1.33 2.63
C ASP A 367 -14.71 -0.56 1.51
N CYS A 368 -13.40 -0.33 1.69
CA CYS A 368 -12.50 0.30 0.74
C CYS A 368 -12.44 -0.46 -0.59
N TYR A 369 -12.48 -1.80 -0.56
CA TYR A 369 -12.39 -2.68 -1.73
C TYR A 369 -13.63 -2.70 -2.63
N ASN A 370 -14.71 -2.01 -2.22
CA ASN A 370 -15.81 -1.72 -3.13
C ASN A 370 -15.42 -0.69 -4.21
N CYS A 371 -14.40 0.13 -3.94
CA CYS A 371 -13.95 1.19 -4.85
C CYS A 371 -12.46 1.10 -5.18
N HIS A 372 -11.66 0.47 -4.31
CA HIS A 372 -10.23 0.28 -4.50
C HIS A 372 -9.91 -1.18 -4.83
N PRO A 373 -8.82 -1.44 -5.58
CA PRO A 373 -8.37 -2.79 -5.88
C PRO A 373 -8.10 -3.62 -4.63
N GLY A 374 -8.54 -4.87 -4.60
CA GLY A 374 -8.39 -5.66 -3.38
C GLY A 374 -8.90 -7.09 -3.43
N PRO A 375 -10.17 -7.37 -3.77
CA PRO A 375 -10.74 -8.70 -3.56
C PRO A 375 -10.06 -9.81 -4.36
N ARG A 376 -9.58 -9.53 -5.57
CA ARG A 376 -8.79 -10.49 -6.37
C ARG A 376 -7.41 -9.95 -6.67
N THR A 377 -7.26 -8.65 -6.85
CA THR A 377 -5.98 -8.01 -7.19
C THR A 377 -5.11 -7.69 -5.99
N ASN A 378 -5.60 -7.82 -4.75
CA ASN A 378 -4.83 -7.65 -3.51
C ASN A 378 -3.83 -6.49 -3.58
N CYS A 379 -4.33 -5.24 -3.64
CA CYS A 379 -3.47 -4.06 -3.72
C CYS A 379 -2.43 -4.05 -2.60
N LEU A 380 -2.89 -4.21 -1.35
CA LEU A 380 -2.07 -4.41 -0.18
C LEU A 380 -1.70 -5.89 -0.05
N ARG A 381 -0.43 -6.19 -0.31
CA ARG A 381 0.10 -7.56 -0.40
C ARG A 381 1.54 -7.73 0.09
N GLY A 382 2.19 -6.64 0.47
CA GLY A 382 3.57 -6.60 0.96
C GLY A 382 3.76 -7.02 2.42
N GLN A 383 4.92 -6.72 2.98
CA GLN A 383 5.29 -7.07 4.35
C GLN A 383 4.32 -6.55 5.42
N MET A 384 3.73 -5.37 5.21
CA MET A 384 2.70 -4.85 6.12
C MET A 384 1.43 -5.71 6.10
N PHE A 385 1.05 -6.26 4.95
CA PHE A 385 -0.04 -7.23 4.87
C PHE A 385 0.29 -8.49 5.65
N HIS A 386 1.52 -8.99 5.52
CA HIS A 386 2.01 -10.11 6.34
C HIS A 386 2.00 -9.79 7.83
N ALA A 387 2.27 -8.55 8.23
CA ALA A 387 2.16 -8.12 9.62
C ALA A 387 0.70 -7.97 10.11
N GLY A 388 -0.29 -8.30 9.28
CA GLY A 388 -1.72 -8.21 9.57
C GLY A 388 -2.28 -6.78 9.53
N GLN A 389 -1.59 -5.85 8.88
CA GLN A 389 -2.09 -4.49 8.67
C GLN A 389 -3.17 -4.47 7.58
N GLU A 390 -4.16 -3.61 7.78
CA GLU A 390 -5.24 -3.34 6.83
C GLU A 390 -5.17 -1.88 6.35
N CYS A 391 -5.87 -1.58 5.25
CA CYS A 391 -5.93 -0.23 4.67
C CYS A 391 -6.28 0.85 5.72
N LYS A 392 -7.23 0.54 6.60
CA LYS A 392 -7.74 1.47 7.63
C LYS A 392 -6.72 1.75 8.74
N ASP A 393 -5.75 0.86 8.95
CA ASP A 393 -4.74 1.04 9.99
C ASP A 393 -3.78 2.19 9.63
N CYS A 394 -3.60 2.46 8.32
CA CYS A 394 -2.78 3.55 7.81
C CYS A 394 -3.61 4.76 7.31
N HIS A 395 -4.71 4.50 6.60
CA HIS A 395 -5.50 5.57 5.96
C HIS A 395 -6.68 6.05 6.83
N GLY A 396 -7.12 5.26 7.82
CA GLY A 396 -8.38 5.46 8.53
C GLY A 396 -9.58 4.88 7.78
N ASP A 397 -10.75 4.88 8.43
CA ASP A 397 -12.01 4.46 7.81
C ASP A 397 -12.59 5.53 6.86
N MET A 398 -13.71 5.22 6.19
CA MET A 398 -14.37 6.15 5.25
C MET A 398 -14.76 7.50 5.86
N ASN A 399 -15.17 7.52 7.14
CA ASN A 399 -15.52 8.76 7.83
C ASN A 399 -14.27 9.54 8.24
N GLY A 400 -13.23 8.85 8.70
CA GLY A 400 -11.91 9.40 9.00
C GLY A 400 -11.29 10.05 7.77
N MET A 401 -11.32 9.36 6.62
CA MET A 401 -10.86 9.87 5.33
C MET A 401 -11.63 11.13 4.92
N ALA A 402 -12.97 11.08 4.93
CA ALA A 402 -13.78 12.25 4.59
C ALA A 402 -13.50 13.45 5.52
N LYS A 403 -13.33 13.20 6.83
CA LYS A 403 -13.00 14.24 7.81
C LYS A 403 -11.60 14.83 7.58
N ALA A 404 -10.60 13.99 7.31
CA ALA A 404 -9.24 14.45 7.02
C ALA A 404 -9.20 15.31 5.74
N LEU A 405 -9.92 14.90 4.69
CA LEU A 405 -10.04 15.66 3.44
C LEU A 405 -10.74 17.01 3.65
N LEU A 406 -11.80 17.04 4.47
CA LEU A 406 -12.47 18.29 4.86
C LEU A 406 -11.55 19.21 5.68
N ALA A 407 -10.65 18.64 6.47
CA ALA A 407 -9.66 19.39 7.26
C ALA A 407 -8.47 19.90 6.41
N GLY A 408 -8.44 19.61 5.10
CA GLY A 408 -7.42 20.11 4.18
C GLY A 408 -6.32 19.12 3.82
N ARG A 409 -6.47 17.82 4.14
CA ARG A 409 -5.56 16.79 3.63
C ARG A 409 -5.53 16.83 2.10
N SER A 410 -4.34 16.89 1.51
CA SER A 410 -4.13 16.86 0.07
C SER A 410 -3.89 15.42 -0.41
N PRO A 411 -4.84 14.77 -1.10
CA PRO A 411 -4.67 13.41 -1.63
C PRO A 411 -3.42 13.31 -2.52
N TRP A 412 -2.75 12.16 -2.53
CA TRP A 412 -1.54 11.87 -3.33
C TRP A 412 -0.29 12.71 -3.01
N LEU A 413 -0.44 13.79 -2.25
CA LEU A 413 0.66 14.64 -1.76
C LEU A 413 0.89 14.45 -0.25
N GLN A 414 -0.13 14.02 0.48
CA GLN A 414 -0.08 13.70 1.91
C GLN A 414 -0.63 12.29 2.16
N GLU A 415 0.31 11.37 2.35
CA GLU A 415 0.07 9.93 2.51
C GLU A 415 0.51 9.46 3.91
N PRO A 416 0.11 8.25 4.34
CA PRO A 416 0.58 7.68 5.60
C PRO A 416 2.11 7.68 5.66
N ARG A 417 2.67 8.01 6.83
CA ARG A 417 4.10 8.17 7.01
C ARG A 417 4.68 6.96 7.70
N CYS A 418 5.86 6.52 7.27
CA CYS A 418 6.59 5.45 7.94
C CYS A 418 6.90 5.86 9.39
N SER A 419 7.18 7.16 9.62
CA SER A 419 7.42 7.73 10.95
C SER A 419 6.29 7.55 11.97
N ASP A 420 5.06 7.30 11.53
CA ASP A 420 3.91 7.16 12.42
C ASP A 420 3.91 5.80 13.16
N CYS A 421 4.64 4.81 12.62
CA CYS A 421 4.74 3.47 13.20
C CYS A 421 6.18 3.01 13.41
N HIS A 422 7.12 3.44 12.57
CA HIS A 422 8.51 3.00 12.59
C HIS A 422 9.43 4.00 13.30
N SER A 423 10.47 3.45 13.93
CA SER A 423 11.49 4.23 14.64
C SER A 423 12.18 5.26 13.73
N ALA A 424 12.81 6.28 14.32
CA ALA A 424 13.59 7.31 13.62
C ALA A 424 14.58 6.78 12.57
N LYS A 425 15.09 5.55 12.73
CA LYS A 425 16.02 4.93 11.77
C LYS A 425 15.35 4.45 10.46
N HIS A 426 14.03 4.33 10.42
CA HIS A 426 13.29 3.76 9.29
C HIS A 426 12.21 4.72 8.78
N GLN A 427 12.41 6.03 8.99
CA GLN A 427 11.49 7.07 8.55
C GLN A 427 11.86 7.56 7.16
N GLU A 428 10.84 7.92 6.39
CA GLU A 428 11.00 8.61 5.12
C GLU A 428 11.67 9.99 5.32
N ASN A 429 12.21 10.58 4.26
CA ASN A 429 12.87 11.89 4.39
C ASN A 429 11.84 12.96 4.80
N PRO A 430 12.23 13.96 5.62
CA PRO A 430 11.31 14.99 6.10
C PRO A 430 10.56 15.70 4.96
N GLY A 431 9.22 15.63 5.00
CA GLY A 431 8.35 16.28 4.00
C GLY A 431 8.36 15.61 2.62
N VAL A 432 8.93 14.42 2.50
CA VAL A 432 9.03 13.66 1.25
C VAL A 432 8.27 12.34 1.41
N LEU A 433 7.51 11.95 0.40
CA LEU A 433 6.82 10.66 0.40
C LEU A 433 7.82 9.51 0.37
N TYR A 434 7.43 8.35 0.89
CA TYR A 434 8.26 7.14 0.86
C TYR A 434 8.76 6.81 -0.56
N ARG A 435 7.87 6.82 -1.57
CA ARG A 435 8.23 6.60 -2.98
C ARG A 435 9.28 7.57 -3.54
N ASN A 436 9.38 8.74 -2.92
CA ASN A 436 10.32 9.78 -3.30
C ASN A 436 11.46 9.93 -2.29
N SER A 437 11.59 9.08 -1.28
CA SER A 437 12.65 9.19 -0.28
C SER A 437 13.91 8.46 -0.73
N LEU A 438 15.05 9.00 -0.34
CA LEU A 438 16.37 8.41 -0.51
C LEU A 438 16.90 7.96 0.85
N LEU A 439 17.72 6.92 0.83
CA LEU A 439 18.48 6.48 1.99
C LEU A 439 19.39 7.62 2.48
N VAL A 440 19.39 7.93 3.77
CA VAL A 440 20.20 9.04 4.36
C VAL A 440 20.96 8.65 5.62
N ASN A 441 20.79 7.42 6.10
CA ASN A 441 21.35 6.88 7.32
C ASN A 441 22.04 5.53 7.11
N ALA A 442 22.67 5.35 5.95
CA ALA A 442 23.41 4.16 5.62
C ALA A 442 24.67 3.99 6.50
N PRO A 443 25.06 2.74 6.83
CA PRO A 443 26.34 2.45 7.47
C PRO A 443 27.55 2.96 6.66
N ASP A 444 27.49 2.87 5.33
CA ASP A 444 28.44 3.53 4.42
C ASP A 444 27.83 4.83 3.89
N GLY A 445 28.46 5.97 4.22
CA GLY A 445 28.01 7.29 3.79
C GLY A 445 27.92 7.47 2.27
N LYS A 446 28.60 6.64 1.48
CA LYS A 446 28.51 6.66 0.00
C LYS A 446 27.13 6.27 -0.53
N MET A 447 26.33 5.53 0.26
CA MET A 447 24.98 5.12 -0.13
C MET A 447 23.93 6.20 0.17
N ASN A 448 24.29 7.23 0.93
CA ASN A 448 23.36 8.29 1.29
C ASN A 448 23.05 9.20 0.09
N GLY A 449 21.77 9.48 -0.11
CA GLY A 449 21.29 10.37 -1.17
C GLY A 449 21.35 9.79 -2.57
N VAL A 450 21.59 8.49 -2.73
CA VAL A 450 21.72 7.86 -4.06
C VAL A 450 20.84 6.62 -4.28
N ILE A 451 20.21 6.07 -3.24
CA ILE A 451 19.34 4.88 -3.35
C ILE A 451 17.93 5.25 -2.90
N TYR A 452 16.92 4.96 -3.71
CA TYR A 452 15.52 5.12 -3.32
C TYR A 452 15.12 4.08 -2.28
N CYS A 453 14.25 4.47 -1.34
CA CYS A 453 13.68 3.52 -0.38
C CYS A 453 13.00 2.34 -1.10
N GLU A 454 12.20 2.64 -2.14
CA GLU A 454 11.52 1.62 -2.96
C GLU A 454 12.48 0.74 -3.77
N ALA A 455 13.68 1.19 -4.08
CA ALA A 455 14.66 0.35 -4.77
C ALA A 455 15.06 -0.86 -3.91
N CYS A 456 15.17 -0.68 -2.59
CA CYS A 456 15.50 -1.74 -1.66
C CYS A 456 14.27 -2.47 -1.13
N HIS A 457 13.19 -1.74 -0.85
CA HIS A 457 12.03 -2.25 -0.13
C HIS A 457 10.82 -2.57 -1.02
N ASN A 458 10.87 -2.24 -2.31
CA ASN A 458 9.76 -2.25 -3.27
C ASN A 458 8.70 -1.17 -3.01
N SER A 459 7.73 -1.09 -3.92
CA SER A 459 6.61 -0.15 -3.90
C SER A 459 5.83 -0.14 -2.60
N THR A 460 5.21 1.00 -2.27
CA THR A 460 4.14 1.04 -1.27
C THR A 460 3.09 -0.03 -1.55
N HIS A 461 2.58 -0.70 -0.52
CA HIS A 461 1.59 -1.80 -0.60
C HIS A 461 2.11 -3.13 -1.16
N ALA A 462 3.33 -3.18 -1.71
CA ALA A 462 3.95 -4.39 -2.26
C ALA A 462 5.36 -4.61 -1.70
N GLU A 463 5.62 -4.11 -0.50
CA GLU A 463 6.92 -4.14 0.15
C GLU A 463 7.42 -5.59 0.33
N TYR A 464 8.73 -5.79 0.22
CA TYR A 464 9.33 -7.11 0.38
C TYR A 464 9.27 -7.60 1.85
N SER A 465 8.88 -8.85 2.12
CA SER A 465 8.41 -9.86 1.16
C SER A 465 6.94 -9.66 0.78
N SER A 466 6.60 -9.88 -0.49
CA SER A 466 5.22 -9.83 -0.98
C SER A 466 4.59 -11.21 -1.08
N THR A 467 3.27 -11.29 -0.85
CA THR A 467 2.48 -12.50 -1.10
C THR A 467 2.40 -12.87 -2.58
N ASN A 468 2.60 -11.92 -3.49
CA ASN A 468 2.70 -12.19 -4.92
C ASN A 468 4.16 -12.56 -5.26
N PRO A 469 4.43 -13.80 -5.71
CA PRO A 469 5.79 -14.26 -5.98
C PRO A 469 6.53 -13.43 -7.04
N ALA A 470 5.81 -12.82 -7.99
CA ALA A 470 6.41 -12.03 -9.06
C ALA A 470 7.10 -10.76 -8.55
N ASP A 471 6.61 -10.17 -7.45
CA ASP A 471 7.26 -9.00 -6.84
C ASP A 471 8.66 -9.38 -6.32
N ASN A 472 8.79 -10.56 -5.69
CA ASN A 472 10.01 -11.01 -5.02
C ASN A 472 11.15 -11.43 -5.97
N THR A 473 10.98 -11.26 -7.28
CA THR A 473 11.95 -11.74 -8.29
C THR A 473 13.30 -11.06 -8.21
N ILE A 474 13.34 -9.76 -7.91
CA ILE A 474 14.60 -8.99 -7.76
C ILE A 474 15.43 -9.47 -6.56
N PRO A 475 14.91 -9.52 -5.32
CA PRO A 475 15.70 -10.04 -4.21
C PRO A 475 16.10 -11.51 -4.41
N GLN A 476 15.24 -12.34 -5.01
CA GLN A 476 15.61 -13.71 -5.35
C GLN A 476 16.79 -13.75 -6.33
N GLN A 477 16.76 -12.91 -7.36
CA GLN A 477 17.82 -12.80 -8.34
C GLN A 477 19.14 -12.29 -7.73
N LEU A 478 19.09 -11.40 -6.74
CA LEU A 478 20.27 -10.71 -6.23
C LEU A 478 20.87 -11.35 -4.97
N GLN A 479 20.04 -11.78 -4.02
CA GLN A 479 20.46 -12.31 -2.71
C GLN A 479 19.93 -13.72 -2.42
N GLY A 480 19.05 -14.27 -3.25
CA GLY A 480 18.59 -15.65 -3.13
C GLY A 480 17.43 -15.86 -2.14
N ASP A 481 16.85 -14.77 -1.64
CA ASP A 481 15.72 -14.78 -0.71
C ASP A 481 14.63 -13.79 -1.15
N ASN A 482 13.54 -13.63 -0.38
CA ASN A 482 12.41 -12.76 -0.71
C ASN A 482 12.38 -11.45 0.10
N TYR A 483 13.41 -11.17 0.90
CA TYR A 483 13.45 -10.00 1.76
C TYR A 483 13.80 -8.74 0.97
N TRP A 484 13.65 -7.57 1.61
CA TRP A 484 14.20 -6.34 1.05
C TRP A 484 15.71 -6.48 0.82
N ILE A 485 16.29 -5.62 0.00
CA ILE A 485 17.74 -5.63 -0.23
C ILE A 485 18.44 -5.21 1.07
N TRP A 486 18.88 -6.19 1.85
CA TRP A 486 19.50 -6.01 3.17
C TRP A 486 21.01 -6.23 3.10
N ASN A 487 21.48 -7.02 2.13
CA ASN A 487 22.89 -7.40 2.05
C ASN A 487 23.70 -6.42 1.20
N CYS A 488 24.65 -5.73 1.84
CA CYS A 488 25.54 -4.79 1.17
C CYS A 488 26.35 -5.44 0.02
N TYR A 489 26.62 -6.75 0.09
CA TYR A 489 27.37 -7.48 -0.94
C TYR A 489 26.64 -7.59 -2.29
N VAL A 490 25.34 -7.29 -2.32
CA VAL A 490 24.59 -7.13 -3.57
C VAL A 490 25.22 -6.04 -4.44
N CYS A 491 25.61 -4.91 -3.86
CA CYS A 491 26.20 -3.77 -4.58
C CYS A 491 27.72 -3.63 -4.38
N HIS A 492 28.25 -4.11 -3.26
CA HIS A 492 29.66 -3.93 -2.89
C HIS A 492 30.49 -5.20 -3.14
N THR A 493 31.76 -5.01 -3.49
CA THR A 493 32.73 -6.10 -3.70
C THR A 493 33.75 -6.20 -2.56
N ASP A 494 33.87 -5.15 -1.76
CA ASP A 494 34.82 -4.96 -0.66
C ASP A 494 34.20 -5.18 0.72
N TYR A 495 32.87 -5.13 0.83
CA TYR A 495 32.17 -5.47 2.06
C TYR A 495 32.12 -6.99 2.26
N MET A 496 32.80 -7.49 3.29
CA MET A 496 32.46 -8.80 3.84
C MET A 496 31.03 -8.73 4.41
N PRO A 497 30.28 -9.85 4.42
CA PRO A 497 28.97 -9.93 5.06
C PRO A 497 29.07 -9.47 6.49
N MET A 498 28.07 -8.72 6.88
CA MET A 498 27.89 -8.26 8.24
C MET A 498 27.89 -9.46 9.18
N THR A 499 28.97 -9.67 9.94
CA THR A 499 28.93 -10.52 11.12
C THR A 499 28.00 -9.86 12.12
N ALA A 500 26.80 -10.41 12.30
CA ALA A 500 25.84 -10.16 13.38
C ALA A 500 25.65 -8.70 13.87
N HIS A 501 24.45 -8.16 13.64
CA HIS A 501 23.88 -6.99 14.31
C HIS A 501 24.66 -5.67 14.23
N GLN A 502 24.59 -5.00 13.07
CA GLN A 502 24.63 -3.53 13.03
C GLN A 502 23.50 -2.96 12.19
#